data_AF-A0A349D7Q1-F1
#
_entry.id   AF-A0A349D7Q1-F1
#
_cell.length_a   1.000
_cell.length_b   1.000
_cell.length_c   1.000
_cell.angle_alpha   90.00
_cell.angle_beta   90.00
_cell.angle_gamma   90.00
#
_symmetry.space_group_name_H-M   'P 1'
#
loop_
_entity.id
_entity.type
_entity.pdbx_description
1 polymer ?
#
loop_
_entity_poly.entity_id
_entity_poly.type
_entity_poly.pdbx_seq_one_letter_code
_entity_poly.pdbx_strand_id
1 'polypeptide(L)'
;MSEEKQSFKLFRPFIQLVNGNVLTRERVVQALPFLIYMTFLGLVYITNGFLAESAVRAINTTNSEIKELRSEYITSKSDLMYESKQSQVVDLINERELGLSESFDPPKKIVIED
;
A
#
# COMPACT_ATOMS: atom_id res chain seq x y z
N MET A 1 -22.06 -29.56 37.66
CA MET A 1 -22.72 -30.06 36.44
C MET A 1 -23.98 -29.24 36.16
N SER A 2 -23.84 -27.92 35.93
CA SER A 2 -24.99 -26.99 35.85
C SER A 2 -24.86 -25.88 34.79
N GLU A 3 -23.71 -25.71 34.13
CA GLU A 3 -23.48 -24.58 33.20
C GLU A 3 -23.83 -24.88 31.73
N GLU A 4 -23.84 -26.15 31.32
CA GLU A 4 -24.07 -26.55 29.92
C GLU A 4 -25.52 -26.30 29.43
N LYS A 5 -26.49 -26.22 30.36
CA LYS A 5 -27.93 -26.06 30.03
C LYS A 5 -28.35 -24.61 29.72
N GLN A 6 -27.53 -23.60 30.01
CA GLN A 6 -27.89 -22.19 29.77
C GLN A 6 -27.60 -21.73 28.35
N SER A 7 -26.45 -22.12 27.76
CA SER A 7 -26.11 -21.83 26.35
C SER A 7 -27.22 -22.32 25.40
N PHE A 8 -27.73 -23.53 25.64
CA PHE A 8 -28.82 -24.11 24.86
C PHE A 8 -30.12 -23.29 24.90
N LYS A 9 -30.36 -22.43 25.91
CA LYS A 9 -31.56 -21.58 25.96
C LYS A 9 -31.49 -20.35 25.05
N LEU A 10 -30.29 -19.83 24.79
CA LEU A 10 -30.09 -18.67 23.88
C LEU A 10 -30.26 -19.08 22.40
N PHE A 11 -29.92 -20.32 22.05
CA PHE A 11 -30.08 -20.85 20.70
C PHE A 11 -31.49 -21.41 20.41
N ARG A 12 -32.32 -21.68 21.43
CA ARG A 12 -33.72 -22.12 21.25
C ARG A 12 -34.55 -21.26 20.29
N PRO A 13 -34.57 -19.91 20.38
CA PRO A 13 -35.31 -19.08 19.43
C PRO A 13 -34.78 -19.19 18.00
N PHE A 14 -33.47 -19.32 17.81
CA PHE A 14 -32.84 -19.47 16.50
C PHE A 14 -33.18 -20.84 15.86
N ILE A 15 -33.10 -21.92 16.64
CA ILE A 15 -33.47 -23.27 16.22
C ILE A 15 -34.98 -23.36 15.91
N GLN A 16 -35.84 -22.69 16.68
CA GLN A 16 -37.27 -22.63 16.41
C GLN A 16 -37.62 -21.81 15.16
N LEU A 17 -36.83 -20.78 14.84
CA LEU A 17 -36.96 -20.02 13.59
C LEU A 17 -36.61 -20.89 12.38
N VAL A 18 -35.55 -21.70 12.48
CA VAL A 18 -35.06 -22.60 11.41
C VAL A 18 -35.96 -23.82 11.21
N ASN A 19 -36.66 -24.30 12.25
CA ASN A 19 -37.58 -25.44 12.19
C ASN A 19 -38.86 -25.21 11.35
N GLY A 20 -38.96 -24.09 10.62
CA GLY A 20 -39.93 -23.91 9.53
C GLY A 20 -41.32 -23.41 9.93
N ASN A 21 -41.72 -23.49 11.20
CA ASN A 21 -43.06 -23.09 11.65
C ASN A 21 -43.31 -21.56 11.63
N VAL A 22 -42.24 -20.76 11.60
CA VAL A 22 -42.31 -19.30 11.41
C VAL A 22 -42.25 -18.93 9.93
N LEU A 23 -41.53 -19.71 9.13
CA LEU A 23 -41.36 -19.48 7.69
C LEU A 23 -42.63 -19.83 6.91
N THR A 24 -43.48 -20.74 7.39
CA THR A 24 -44.76 -21.11 6.74
C THR A 24 -45.90 -20.10 6.95
N ARG A 25 -45.70 -19.03 7.75
CA ARG A 25 -46.68 -17.95 7.84
C ARG A 25 -46.69 -17.18 6.53
N GLU A 26 -47.85 -17.05 5.88
CA GLU A 26 -48.04 -16.40 4.57
C GLU A 26 -47.33 -15.04 4.44
N ARG A 27 -47.36 -14.22 5.51
CA ARG A 27 -46.66 -12.91 5.53
C ARG A 27 -45.15 -13.00 5.50
N VAL A 28 -44.57 -14.03 6.13
CA VAL A 28 -43.11 -14.25 6.16
C VAL A 28 -42.65 -14.83 4.83
N VAL A 29 -43.44 -15.73 4.23
CA VAL A 29 -43.18 -16.24 2.88
C VAL A 29 -43.14 -15.12 1.84
N GLN A 30 -44.03 -14.14 1.95
CA GLN A 30 -44.04 -12.99 1.05
C GLN A 30 -42.82 -12.06 1.22
N ALA A 31 -42.25 -11.99 2.43
CA ALA A 31 -41.08 -11.17 2.74
C ALA A 31 -39.73 -11.90 2.53
N LEU A 32 -39.74 -13.22 2.32
CA LEU A 32 -38.52 -14.03 2.11
C LEU A 32 -37.60 -13.50 1.01
N PRO A 33 -38.10 -13.12 -0.20
CA PRO A 33 -37.25 -12.55 -1.24
C PRO A 33 -36.52 -11.27 -0.80
N PHE A 34 -37.20 -10.43 -0.01
CA PHE A 34 -36.61 -9.20 0.53
C PHE A 34 -35.53 -9.48 1.58
N LEU A 35 -35.75 -10.48 2.45
CA LEU A 35 -34.73 -10.89 3.42
C LEU A 35 -33.47 -11.45 2.74
N ILE A 36 -33.65 -12.29 1.72
CA ILE A 36 -32.53 -12.83 0.93
C ILE A 36 -31.77 -11.69 0.25
N TYR A 37 -32.48 -10.71 -0.30
CA TYR A 37 -31.87 -9.52 -0.90
C TYR A 37 -31.03 -8.72 0.12
N MET A 38 -31.55 -8.50 1.33
CA MET A 38 -30.80 -7.82 2.40
C MET A 38 -29.58 -8.61 2.86
N THR A 39 -29.70 -9.94 3.00
CA THR A 39 -28.57 -10.81 3.33
C THR A 39 -27.51 -10.77 2.22
N PHE A 40 -27.92 -10.80 0.96
CA PHE A 40 -27.02 -10.66 -0.18
C PHE A 40 -26.26 -9.34 -0.16
N LEU A 41 -26.96 -8.21 0.08
CA LEU A 41 -26.32 -6.90 0.23
C LEU A 41 -25.34 -6.87 1.41
N GLY A 42 -25.70 -7.49 2.54
CA GLY A 42 -24.81 -7.62 3.68
C GLY A 42 -23.54 -8.39 3.34
N LEU A 43 -23.65 -9.47 2.57
CA LEU A 43 -22.50 -10.26 2.13
C LEU A 43 -21.61 -9.44 1.18
N VAL A 44 -22.19 -8.76 0.19
CA VAL A 44 -21.46 -7.86 -0.71
C VAL A 44 -20.74 -6.76 0.06
N TYR A 45 -21.38 -6.17 1.07
CA TYR A 45 -20.77 -5.14 1.92
C TYR A 45 -19.56 -5.66 2.70
N ILE A 46 -19.69 -6.84 3.33
CA ILE A 46 -18.58 -7.46 4.07
C ILE A 46 -17.41 -7.74 3.11
N THR A 47 -17.68 -8.31 1.94
CA THR A 47 -16.65 -8.58 0.93
C THR A 47 -15.97 -7.30 0.47
N ASN A 48 -16.73 -6.22 0.24
CA ASN A 48 -16.17 -4.93 -0.13
C ASN A 48 -15.23 -4.39 0.96
N GLY A 49 -15.61 -4.50 2.23
CA GLY A 49 -14.76 -4.11 3.36
C GLY A 49 -13.40 -4.82 3.36
N PHE A 50 -13.37 -6.13 3.13
CA PHE A 50 -12.11 -6.89 3.04
C PHE A 50 -11.23 -6.47 1.85
N LEU A 51 -11.84 -6.16 0.70
CA LEU A 51 -11.11 -5.67 -0.47
C LEU A 51 -10.52 -4.28 -0.21
N ALA A 52 -11.28 -3.40 0.44
CA ALA A 52 -10.83 -2.06 0.82
C ALA A 52 -9.65 -2.13 1.80
N GLU A 53 -9.72 -2.98 2.83
CA GLU A 53 -8.62 -3.17 3.78
C GLU A 53 -7.34 -3.63 3.08
N SER A 54 -7.46 -4.62 2.18
CA SER A 54 -6.33 -5.16 1.42
C SER A 54 -5.71 -4.09 0.50
N ALA A 55 -6.54 -3.28 -0.16
CA ALA A 55 -6.09 -2.19 -1.01
C ALA A 55 -5.35 -1.11 -0.21
N VAL A 56 -5.89 -0.68 0.94
CA VAL A 56 -5.24 0.29 1.83
C VAL A 56 -3.89 -0.23 2.31
N ARG A 57 -3.80 -1.51 2.67
CA ARG A 57 -2.53 -2.14 3.07
C ARG A 57 -1.50 -2.11 1.94
N ALA A 58 -1.90 -2.46 0.72
CA ALA A 58 -1.03 -2.41 -0.45
C ALA A 58 -0.53 -0.99 -0.76
N ILE A 59 -1.41 0.02 -0.65
CA ILE A 59 -1.06 1.43 -0.82
C ILE A 59 0.01 1.85 0.20
N ASN A 60 -0.14 1.47 1.47
CA ASN A 60 0.82 1.81 2.51
C ASN A 60 2.20 1.18 2.29
N THR A 61 2.23 -0.09 1.88
CA THR A 61 3.48 -0.79 1.53
C THR A 61 4.16 -0.11 0.34
N THR A 62 3.42 0.13 -0.74
CA THR A 62 3.94 0.78 -1.95
C THR A 62 4.51 2.18 -1.65
N ASN A 63 3.83 2.97 -0.81
CA ASN A 63 4.33 4.29 -0.42
C ASN A 63 5.62 4.22 0.41
N SER A 64 5.76 3.19 1.26
CA SER A 64 6.97 2.96 2.03
C SER A 64 8.14 2.61 1.11
N GLU A 65 7.92 1.74 0.13
CA GLU A 65 8.91 1.37 -0.90
C GLU A 65 9.35 2.59 -1.72
N ILE A 66 8.42 3.43 -2.16
CA ILE A 66 8.75 4.68 -2.88
C ILE A 66 9.63 5.59 -2.02
N LYS A 67 9.35 5.69 -0.71
CA LYS A 67 10.13 6.52 0.20
C LYS A 67 11.55 5.97 0.38
N GLU A 68 11.69 4.65 0.49
CA GLU A 68 12.97 3.97 0.58
C GLU A 68 13.79 4.16 -0.69
N LEU A 69 13.22 3.86 -1.87
CA LEU A 69 13.86 4.07 -3.17
C LEU A 69 14.29 5.52 -3.38
N ARG A 70 13.47 6.49 -2.95
CA ARG A 70 13.84 7.90 -3.02
C ARG A 70 15.04 8.21 -2.12
N SER A 71 15.08 7.65 -0.92
CA SER A 71 16.21 7.82 -0.02
C SER A 71 17.49 7.24 -0.64
N GLU A 72 17.41 6.03 -1.19
CA GLU A 72 18.53 5.38 -1.88
C GLU A 72 19.02 6.20 -3.07
N TYR A 73 18.10 6.69 -3.92
CA TYR A 73 18.44 7.57 -5.03
C TYR A 73 19.18 8.84 -4.58
N ILE A 74 18.71 9.50 -3.51
CA ILE A 74 19.36 10.71 -2.99
C ILE A 74 20.77 10.38 -2.50
N THR A 75 20.94 9.28 -1.78
CA THR A 75 22.26 8.83 -1.30
C THR A 75 23.19 8.56 -2.47
N SER A 76 22.82 7.66 -3.40
CA SER A 76 23.68 7.31 -4.54
C SER A 76 24.00 8.50 -5.44
N LYS A 77 23.05 9.42 -5.63
CA LYS A 77 23.30 10.67 -6.36
C LYS A 77 24.29 11.56 -5.61
N SER A 78 24.18 11.63 -4.28
CA SER A 78 25.09 12.43 -3.46
C SER A 78 26.51 11.88 -3.51
N ASP A 79 26.66 10.55 -3.47
CA ASP A 79 27.95 9.89 -3.65
C ASP A 79 28.55 10.19 -5.02
N LEU A 80 27.75 10.07 -6.09
CA LEU A 80 28.20 10.45 -7.44
C LEU A 80 28.60 11.93 -7.53
N MET A 81 27.84 12.83 -6.94
CA MET A 81 28.17 14.26 -6.91
C MET A 81 29.45 14.54 -6.13
N TYR A 82 29.69 13.80 -5.05
CA TYR A 82 30.91 13.90 -4.26
C TYR A 82 32.12 13.45 -5.08
N GLU A 83 32.05 12.29 -5.73
CA GLU A 83 33.12 11.78 -6.60
C GLU A 83 33.33 12.67 -7.84
N SER A 84 32.26 13.24 -8.39
CA SER A 84 32.32 14.16 -9.55
C SER A 84 32.75 15.58 -9.18
N LYS A 85 33.02 15.86 -7.90
CA LYS A 85 33.42 17.19 -7.44
C LYS A 85 34.82 17.51 -7.95
N GLN A 86 34.98 18.68 -8.55
CA GLN A 86 36.26 19.12 -9.12
C GLN A 86 37.44 19.02 -8.16
N SER A 87 37.25 19.36 -6.88
CA SER A 87 38.29 19.20 -5.85
C SER A 87 38.69 17.73 -5.63
N GLN A 88 37.71 16.83 -5.53
CA GLN A 88 37.95 15.39 -5.35
C GLN A 88 38.66 14.79 -6.56
N VAL A 89 38.27 15.21 -7.77
CA VAL A 89 38.92 14.79 -9.02
C VAL A 89 40.36 15.28 -9.09
N VAL A 90 40.63 16.54 -8.69
CA VAL A 90 41.99 17.09 -8.61
C VAL A 90 42.84 16.34 -7.59
N ASP A 91 42.29 16.04 -6.40
CA ASP A 91 42.96 15.26 -5.37
C ASP A 91 43.31 13.85 -5.90
N LEU A 92 42.37 13.17 -6.57
CA LEU A 92 42.58 11.87 -7.22
C LEU A 92 43.64 11.92 -8.34
N ILE A 93 43.68 13.00 -9.11
CA ILE A 93 44.68 13.22 -10.18
C ILE A 93 46.08 13.38 -9.58
N ASN A 94 46.19 14.11 -8.47
CA ASN A 94 47.43 14.30 -7.74
C ASN A 94 47.93 13.00 -7.10
N GLU A 95 47.04 12.24 -6.46
CA GLU A 95 47.39 10.94 -5.84
C GLU A 95 47.82 9.88 -6.86
N ARG A 96 47.23 9.89 -8.07
CA ARG A 96 47.55 8.94 -9.13
C ARG A 96 48.68 9.41 -10.05
N GLU A 97 49.32 10.54 -9.73
CA GLU A 97 50.42 11.14 -10.50
C GLU A 97 50.12 11.30 -12.00
N LEU A 98 48.86 11.61 -12.34
CA LEU A 98 48.39 11.66 -13.74
C LEU A 98 48.92 12.87 -14.53
N GLY A 99 49.64 13.79 -13.89
CA GLY A 99 50.30 14.94 -14.54
C GLY A 99 49.34 15.99 -15.13
N LEU A 100 48.05 15.94 -14.79
CA LEU A 100 47.03 16.88 -15.25
C LEU A 100 46.90 18.04 -14.25
N SER A 101 46.76 19.28 -14.75
CA SER A 101 46.61 20.49 -13.94
C SER A 101 45.27 21.17 -14.18
N GLU A 102 44.75 21.83 -13.15
CA GLU A 102 43.48 22.55 -13.21
C GLU A 102 43.57 23.77 -14.14
N SER A 103 42.57 23.95 -15.02
CA SER A 103 42.50 25.09 -15.93
C SER A 103 41.82 26.26 -15.23
N PHE A 104 42.55 27.36 -15.05
CA PHE A 104 42.03 28.61 -14.49
C PHE A 104 41.54 29.61 -15.57
N ASP A 105 41.72 29.27 -16.84
CA ASP A 105 41.31 30.13 -17.95
C ASP A 105 39.82 29.92 -18.27
N PRO A 106 39.02 31.01 -18.34
CA PRO A 106 37.61 30.90 -18.68
C PRO A 106 37.44 30.39 -20.12
N PRO A 107 36.38 29.58 -20.40
CA PRO A 107 36.14 29.06 -21.73
C PRO A 107 35.89 30.19 -22.73
N LYS A 108 36.66 30.22 -23.81
CA LYS A 108 36.52 31.24 -24.87
C LYS A 108 35.29 30.94 -25.71
N LYS A 109 34.35 31.89 -25.76
CA LYS A 109 33.22 31.81 -26.70
C LYS A 109 33.74 32.05 -28.11
N ILE A 110 33.65 31.04 -28.97
CA ILE A 110 33.92 31.19 -30.40
C ILE A 110 32.69 31.92 -30.98
N VAL A 111 32.87 33.19 -31.35
CA VAL A 111 31.88 33.95 -32.12
C VAL A 111 32.31 33.86 -33.58
N ILE A 112 31.43 33.34 -34.42
CA ILE A 112 31.62 33.32 -35.87
C ILE A 112 31.10 34.68 -36.35
N GLU A 113 31.98 35.52 -36.90
CA GLU A 113 31.57 36.71 -37.64
C GLU A 113 31.24 36.26 -39.08
N ASP A 114 30.02 36.56 -39.52
CA ASP A 114 29.54 36.33 -40.90
C ASP A 114 30.20 37.31 -41.89
#